data_AF-A0A5C4QC82-F1
#
_entry.id   AF-A0A5C4QC82-F1
#
_cell.length_a   1.000
_cell.length_b   1.000
_cell.length_c   1.000
_cell.angle_alpha   90.00
_cell.angle_beta   90.00
_cell.angle_gamma   90.00
#
_symmetry.space_group_name_H-M   'P 1'
#
loop_
_entity.id
_entity.type
_entity.pdbx_description
1 polymer ?
#
loop_
_entity_poly.entity_id
_entity_poly.type
_entity_poly.pdbx_seq_one_letter_code
_entity_poly.pdbx_strand_id
1 'polypeptide(L)'
;AISSMSGTYGHPATEALVATLQGTEYDTGLDIHKLEKVAAYFREIRKKYQAFEGQLKGSDSRILVAQVPGGMLTNLESQLKQQNASQRLDEVLSEIPRVRQDLGYIPLVTPTSQIVGTQAVINVLTGSRYQTIAKETAGILKGEYGRTPAPVDTALQAKVLNGAAPMTDRPADHLPPEMQQLTAEVKQQAAQQNIKLADNLIDDTLIVAL
;
A
#
# COMPACT_ATOMS: atom_id res chain seq x y z
N ALA A 1 9.32 0.82 17.10
CA ALA A 1 10.16 1.90 16.52
C ALA A 1 10.73 2.72 17.65
N ILE A 2 11.94 3.31 17.54
CA ILE A 2 12.48 4.14 18.63
C ILE A 2 11.56 5.34 18.89
N SER A 3 11.43 5.80 20.13
CA SER A 3 10.37 6.73 20.56
C SER A 3 10.27 8.00 19.69
N SER A 4 11.40 8.60 19.32
CA SER A 4 11.44 9.79 18.46
C SER A 4 10.94 9.58 17.03
N MET A 5 10.87 8.32 16.56
CA MET A 5 10.35 7.89 15.24
C MET A 5 9.08 7.04 15.38
N SER A 6 8.37 7.17 16.50
CA SER A 6 7.18 6.37 16.84
C SER A 6 5.90 7.23 16.84
N GLY A 7 4.75 6.57 17.01
CA GLY A 7 3.44 7.20 17.11
C GLY A 7 2.83 7.58 15.76
N THR A 8 1.64 8.19 15.84
CA THR A 8 0.80 8.61 14.70
C THR A 8 0.60 7.50 13.67
N TYR A 9 1.21 7.60 12.48
CA TYR A 9 1.12 6.61 11.40
C TYR A 9 2.04 5.40 11.59
N GLY A 10 2.98 5.50 12.53
CA GLY A 10 4.01 4.51 12.77
C GLY A 10 3.60 3.46 13.81
N HIS A 11 4.55 3.11 14.64
CA HIS A 11 4.46 1.98 15.57
C HIS A 11 4.51 2.47 17.02
N PRO A 12 4.17 1.62 18.00
CA PRO A 12 4.49 1.88 19.39
C PRO A 12 5.98 2.18 19.61
N ALA A 13 6.25 3.01 20.61
CA ALA A 13 7.60 3.35 21.05
C ALA A 13 8.27 2.14 21.71
N THR A 14 9.49 1.81 21.28
CA THR A 14 10.27 0.71 21.83
C THR A 14 10.47 0.87 23.35
N GLU A 15 10.83 2.07 23.79
CA GLU A 15 11.09 2.38 25.19
C GLU A 15 9.83 2.25 26.06
N ALA A 16 8.67 2.62 25.54
CA ALA A 16 7.40 2.50 26.26
C ALA A 16 7.06 1.03 26.51
N LEU A 17 7.26 0.16 25.51
CA LEU A 17 7.05 -1.28 25.68
C LEU A 17 8.07 -1.89 26.65
N VAL A 18 9.35 -1.54 26.53
CA VAL A 18 10.41 -2.01 27.44
C VAL A 18 10.10 -1.62 28.88
N ALA A 19 9.76 -0.35 29.13
CA ALA A 19 9.44 0.13 30.46
C ALA A 19 8.17 -0.54 31.04
N THR A 20 7.19 -0.83 30.19
CA THR A 20 5.94 -1.49 30.60
C THR A 20 6.19 -2.92 31.09
N LEU A 21 7.13 -3.64 30.48
CA LEU A 21 7.40 -5.05 30.78
C LEU A 21 8.52 -5.24 31.81
N GLN A 22 9.22 -4.17 32.19
CA GLN A 22 10.36 -4.25 33.12
C GLN A 22 9.95 -4.82 34.48
N GLY A 23 10.69 -5.80 34.97
CA GLY A 23 10.43 -6.49 36.24
C GLY A 23 9.26 -7.48 36.19
N THR A 24 8.62 -7.69 35.04
CA THR A 24 7.61 -8.73 34.84
C THR A 24 8.25 -10.04 34.37
N GLU A 25 7.47 -11.11 34.26
CA GLU A 25 7.93 -12.35 33.59
C GLU A 25 8.26 -12.14 32.10
N TYR A 26 7.77 -11.05 31.50
CA TYR A 26 8.00 -10.67 30.10
C TYR A 26 9.11 -9.62 29.94
N ASP A 27 9.94 -9.41 30.96
CA ASP A 27 11.05 -8.44 30.90
C ASP A 27 11.94 -8.72 29.68
N THR A 28 12.14 -7.69 28.87
CA THR A 28 12.88 -7.78 27.61
C THR A 28 14.40 -7.83 27.80
N GLY A 29 14.92 -7.44 28.98
CA GLY A 29 16.35 -7.30 29.25
C GLY A 29 17.04 -6.16 28.49
N LEU A 30 16.28 -5.28 27.81
CA LEU A 30 16.83 -4.17 27.04
C LEU A 30 17.16 -2.97 27.93
N ASP A 31 18.34 -2.37 27.69
CA ASP A 31 18.82 -1.21 28.44
C ASP A 31 18.16 0.09 27.95
N ILE A 32 17.25 0.63 28.76
CA ILE A 32 16.50 1.86 28.45
C ILE A 32 17.39 3.09 28.26
N HIS A 33 18.55 3.15 28.92
CA HIS A 33 19.49 4.26 28.76
C HIS A 33 20.21 4.21 27.42
N LYS A 34 20.51 3.01 26.90
CA LYS A 34 21.03 2.87 25.54
C LYS A 34 19.98 3.23 24.50
N LEU A 35 18.72 2.84 24.73
CA LEU A 35 17.62 3.19 23.83
C LEU A 35 17.42 4.71 23.74
N GLU A 36 17.46 5.45 24.85
CA GLU A 36 17.32 6.92 24.75
C GLU A 36 18.50 7.58 24.02
N LYS A 37 19.72 7.04 24.05
CA LYS A 37 20.80 7.57 23.19
C LYS A 37 20.44 7.48 21.71
N VAL A 38 19.79 6.39 21.30
CA VAL A 38 19.31 6.19 19.93
C VAL A 38 18.13 7.14 19.64
N ALA A 39 17.18 7.28 20.56
CA ALA A 39 16.05 8.19 20.37
C ALA A 39 16.50 9.65 20.27
N ALA A 40 17.44 10.09 21.10
CA ALA A 40 18.03 11.42 21.03
C ALA A 40 18.71 11.70 19.69
N TYR A 41 19.44 10.72 19.15
CA TYR A 41 20.03 10.83 17.81
C TYR A 41 18.94 11.04 16.75
N PHE A 42 17.92 10.17 16.70
CA PHE A 42 16.87 10.28 15.70
C PHE A 42 15.95 11.48 15.88
N ARG A 43 15.83 12.02 17.10
CA ARG A 43 15.08 13.26 17.39
C ARG A 43 15.64 14.44 16.62
N GLU A 44 16.97 14.53 16.48
CA GLU A 44 17.61 15.57 15.68
C GLU A 44 17.53 15.27 14.17
N ILE A 45 17.63 14.00 13.77
CA ILE A 45 17.51 13.61 12.36
C ILE A 45 16.10 13.89 11.82
N ARG A 46 15.05 13.54 12.58
CA ARG A 46 13.64 13.70 12.16
C ARG A 46 13.30 15.14 11.77
N LYS A 47 13.89 16.13 12.43
CA LYS A 47 13.73 17.56 12.10
C LYS A 47 14.10 17.87 10.65
N LYS A 48 15.10 17.18 10.09
CA LYS A 48 15.52 17.36 8.69
C LYS A 48 14.46 16.90 7.68
N TYR A 49 13.52 16.07 8.11
CA TYR A 49 12.46 15.48 7.28
C TYR A 49 11.08 16.10 7.52
N GLN A 50 11.01 17.26 8.20
CA GLN A 50 9.74 17.93 8.52
C GLN A 50 8.81 18.13 7.31
N ALA A 51 9.38 18.37 6.12
CA ALA A 51 8.61 18.55 4.89
C ALA A 51 7.78 17.31 4.48
N PHE A 52 8.13 16.13 4.99
CA PHE A 52 7.48 14.85 4.68
C PHE A 52 6.59 14.34 5.82
N GLU A 53 6.46 15.08 6.92
CA GLU A 53 5.57 14.70 8.02
C GLU A 53 4.10 14.81 7.60
N GLY A 54 3.30 13.80 7.98
CA GLY A 54 1.86 13.85 7.81
C GLY A 54 1.18 14.79 8.81
N GLN A 55 -0.07 15.19 8.53
CA GLN A 55 -0.78 16.18 9.35
C GLN A 55 -1.49 15.63 10.59
N LEU A 56 -1.58 14.30 10.74
CA LEU A 56 -2.25 13.65 11.86
C LEU A 56 -1.59 14.01 13.18
N LYS A 57 -2.41 14.47 14.13
CA LYS A 57 -2.02 14.72 15.51
C LYS A 57 -2.78 13.76 16.41
N GLY A 58 -2.06 12.95 17.19
CA GLY A 58 -2.67 11.91 18.03
C GLY A 58 -3.12 10.70 17.20
N SER A 59 -4.40 10.34 17.31
CA SER A 59 -4.98 9.13 16.72
C SER A 59 -6.21 9.46 15.87
N ASP A 60 -6.43 8.71 14.79
CA ASP A 60 -7.62 8.83 13.94
C ASP A 60 -8.59 7.67 14.18
N SER A 61 -9.69 7.93 14.89
CA SER A 61 -10.71 6.92 15.19
C SER A 61 -11.58 6.55 13.99
N ARG A 62 -11.54 7.34 12.90
CA ARG A 62 -12.30 7.03 11.67
C ARG A 62 -11.83 5.72 11.04
N ILE A 63 -10.58 5.32 11.27
CA ILE A 63 -10.03 4.03 10.83
C ILE A 63 -10.84 2.86 11.42
N LEU A 64 -11.31 2.97 12.67
CA LEU A 64 -12.08 1.90 13.32
C LEU A 64 -13.47 1.72 12.68
N VAL A 65 -14.00 2.78 12.05
CA VAL A 65 -15.32 2.79 11.42
C VAL A 65 -15.24 2.47 9.93
N ALA A 66 -14.41 3.22 9.20
CA ALA A 66 -14.31 3.13 7.74
C ALA A 66 -13.32 2.04 7.27
N GLN A 67 -12.48 1.51 8.18
CA GLN A 67 -11.44 0.52 7.89
C GLN A 67 -10.41 0.99 6.84
N VAL A 68 -10.31 2.32 6.64
CA VAL A 68 -9.38 2.93 5.68
C VAL A 68 -8.03 3.17 6.37
N PRO A 69 -6.93 2.56 5.91
CA PRO A 69 -5.60 2.83 6.45
C PRO A 69 -5.20 4.30 6.28
N GLY A 70 -4.43 4.86 7.21
CA GLY A 70 -4.05 6.28 7.17
C GLY A 70 -3.37 6.72 5.87
N GLY A 71 -2.47 5.89 5.31
CA GLY A 71 -1.82 6.18 4.02
C GLY A 71 -2.79 6.12 2.82
N MET A 72 -3.85 5.32 2.90
CA MET A 72 -4.91 5.31 1.89
C MET A 72 -5.75 6.60 1.98
N LEU A 73 -6.07 7.05 3.19
CA LEU A 73 -6.85 8.26 3.42
C LEU A 73 -6.16 9.52 2.87
N THR A 74 -4.87 9.73 3.17
CA THR A 74 -4.13 10.90 2.69
C THR A 74 -4.03 10.93 1.16
N ASN A 75 -3.87 9.77 0.53
CA ASN A 75 -3.89 9.65 -0.92
C ASN A 75 -5.26 9.99 -1.52
N LEU A 76 -6.36 9.51 -0.91
CA LEU A 76 -7.72 9.82 -1.35
C LEU A 76 -8.04 11.32 -1.25
N GLU A 77 -7.67 11.96 -0.14
CA GLU A 77 -7.82 13.41 0.04
C GLU A 77 -7.07 14.19 -1.05
N SER A 78 -5.85 13.77 -1.39
CA SER A 78 -5.07 14.37 -2.48
C SER A 78 -5.75 14.19 -3.84
N GLN A 79 -6.23 12.98 -4.15
CA GLN A 79 -6.94 12.67 -5.40
C GLN A 79 -8.22 13.50 -5.55
N LEU A 80 -9.04 13.59 -4.50
CA LEU A 80 -10.28 14.38 -4.52
C LEU A 80 -9.99 15.88 -4.64
N LYS A 81 -8.93 16.37 -3.99
CA LYS A 81 -8.51 17.77 -4.12
C LYS A 81 -8.08 18.10 -5.55
N GLN A 82 -7.30 17.23 -6.19
CA GLN A 82 -6.90 17.41 -7.60
C GLN A 82 -8.09 17.43 -8.55
N GLN A 83 -9.17 16.74 -8.20
CA GLN A 83 -10.41 16.70 -8.97
C GLN A 83 -11.45 17.75 -8.52
N ASN A 84 -11.08 18.69 -7.65
CA ASN A 84 -11.99 19.71 -7.08
C ASN A 84 -13.26 19.10 -6.44
N ALA A 85 -13.13 17.92 -5.83
CA ALA A 85 -14.21 17.12 -5.25
C ALA A 85 -13.98 16.75 -3.79
N SER A 86 -13.16 17.51 -3.06
CA SER A 86 -12.85 17.26 -1.64
C SER A 86 -14.07 17.11 -0.74
N GLN A 87 -15.17 17.80 -1.06
CA GLN A 87 -16.45 17.72 -0.35
C GLN A 87 -17.11 16.34 -0.41
N ARG A 88 -16.67 15.46 -1.31
CA ARG A 88 -17.23 14.11 -1.52
C ARG A 88 -16.48 13.02 -0.77
N LEU A 89 -15.54 13.38 0.11
CA LEU A 89 -14.74 12.43 0.88
C LEU A 89 -15.61 11.43 1.65
N ASP A 90 -16.65 11.90 2.34
CA ASP A 90 -17.53 11.03 3.13
C ASP A 90 -18.32 10.03 2.26
N GLU A 91 -18.68 10.41 1.04
CA GLU A 91 -19.30 9.51 0.06
C GLU A 91 -18.31 8.40 -0.35
N VAL A 92 -17.04 8.76 -0.58
CA VAL A 92 -15.97 7.81 -0.92
C VAL A 92 -15.70 6.86 0.25
N LEU A 93 -15.61 7.38 1.47
CA LEU A 93 -15.43 6.57 2.68
C LEU A 93 -16.58 5.57 2.87
N SER A 94 -17.80 5.93 2.49
CA SER A 94 -18.98 5.05 2.52
C SER A 94 -19.03 4.05 1.36
N GLU A 95 -18.36 4.35 0.24
CA GLU A 95 -18.26 3.47 -0.93
C GLU A 95 -17.18 2.39 -0.77
N ILE A 96 -16.08 2.68 -0.06
CA ILE A 96 -14.96 1.75 0.13
C ILE A 96 -15.39 0.38 0.69
N PRO A 97 -16.19 0.27 1.78
CA PRO A 97 -16.63 -1.02 2.30
C PRO A 97 -17.44 -1.83 1.27
N ARG A 98 -18.24 -1.15 0.44
CA ARG A 98 -19.06 -1.78 -0.61
C ARG A 98 -18.18 -2.32 -1.73
N VAL A 99 -17.22 -1.53 -2.21
CA VAL A 99 -16.25 -2.00 -3.20
C VAL A 99 -15.41 -3.16 -2.66
N ARG A 100 -14.97 -3.08 -1.40
CA ARG A 100 -14.21 -4.15 -0.76
C ARG A 100 -15.00 -5.45 -0.68
N GLN A 101 -16.29 -5.38 -0.37
CA GLN A 101 -17.18 -6.54 -0.37
C GLN A 101 -17.32 -7.13 -1.78
N ASP A 102 -17.55 -6.30 -2.79
CA ASP A 102 -17.70 -6.74 -4.18
C ASP A 102 -16.41 -7.39 -4.72
N LEU A 103 -15.25 -7.04 -4.14
CA LEU A 103 -13.95 -7.66 -4.42
C LEU A 103 -13.60 -8.80 -3.46
N GLY A 104 -14.57 -9.39 -2.75
CA GLY A 104 -14.35 -10.59 -1.94
C GLY A 104 -13.62 -10.33 -0.63
N TYR A 105 -13.83 -9.18 -0.01
CA TYR A 105 -13.26 -8.77 1.28
C TYR A 105 -11.72 -8.76 1.34
N ILE A 106 -11.05 -8.44 0.22
CA ILE A 106 -9.59 -8.32 0.20
C ILE A 106 -9.07 -7.42 1.33
N PRO A 107 -7.95 -7.78 2.00
CA PRO A 107 -7.32 -6.91 2.98
C PRO A 107 -6.94 -5.57 2.36
N LEU A 108 -7.19 -4.47 3.05
CA LEU A 108 -6.82 -3.12 2.59
C LEU A 108 -5.38 -2.83 2.97
N VAL A 109 -4.44 -3.37 2.18
CA VAL A 109 -3.00 -3.15 2.26
C VAL A 109 -2.48 -2.74 0.89
N THR A 110 -1.28 -2.17 0.77
CA THR A 110 -0.74 -1.88 -0.57
C THR A 110 -0.46 -3.19 -1.32
N PRO A 111 -0.88 -3.35 -2.60
CA PRO A 111 -1.54 -2.36 -3.47
C PRO A 111 -3.07 -2.37 -3.44
N THR A 112 -3.72 -3.38 -2.85
CA THR A 112 -5.18 -3.57 -2.88
C THR A 112 -5.98 -2.42 -2.26
N SER A 113 -5.45 -1.73 -1.26
CA SER A 113 -6.04 -0.52 -0.68
C SER A 113 -6.22 0.59 -1.71
N GLN A 114 -5.22 0.82 -2.56
CA GLN A 114 -5.28 1.82 -3.62
C GLN A 114 -6.28 1.41 -4.70
N ILE A 115 -6.32 0.13 -5.09
CA ILE A 115 -7.27 -0.40 -6.09
C ILE A 115 -8.71 -0.15 -5.63
N VAL A 116 -9.03 -0.53 -4.39
CA VAL A 116 -10.36 -0.33 -3.79
C VAL A 116 -10.68 1.17 -3.69
N GLY A 117 -9.72 1.97 -3.22
CA GLY A 117 -9.90 3.43 -3.06
C GLY A 117 -10.16 4.13 -4.38
N THR A 118 -9.35 3.87 -5.41
CA THR A 118 -9.52 4.46 -6.74
C THR A 118 -10.84 4.04 -7.37
N GLN A 119 -11.25 2.78 -7.25
CA GLN A 119 -12.55 2.35 -7.76
C GLN A 119 -13.71 3.03 -7.01
N ALA A 120 -13.59 3.21 -5.69
CA ALA A 120 -14.60 3.93 -4.90
C ALA A 120 -14.71 5.41 -5.32
N VAL A 121 -13.58 6.08 -5.56
CA VAL A 121 -13.55 7.45 -6.11
C VAL A 121 -14.24 7.50 -7.48
N ILE A 122 -13.92 6.57 -8.39
CA ILE A 122 -14.56 6.49 -9.72
C ILE A 122 -16.08 6.33 -9.58
N ASN A 123 -16.54 5.41 -8.73
CA ASN A 123 -17.97 5.17 -8.51
C ASN A 123 -18.70 6.43 -8.01
N VAL A 124 -18.10 7.14 -7.06
CA VAL A 124 -18.66 8.38 -6.51
C VAL A 124 -18.68 9.48 -7.58
N LEU A 125 -17.56 9.74 -8.24
CA LEU A 125 -17.44 10.84 -9.20
C LEU A 125 -18.29 10.66 -10.46
N THR A 126 -18.43 9.43 -10.94
CA THR A 126 -19.34 9.10 -12.06
C THR A 126 -20.81 9.07 -11.66
N GLY A 127 -21.10 8.96 -10.36
CA GLY A 127 -22.46 8.83 -9.83
C GLY A 127 -23.11 7.46 -10.09
N SER A 128 -22.35 6.49 -10.60
CA SER A 128 -22.83 5.14 -10.92
C SER A 128 -21.77 4.09 -10.62
N ARG A 129 -22.11 3.09 -9.79
CA ARG A 129 -21.17 2.04 -9.38
C ARG A 129 -20.75 1.21 -10.60
N TYR A 130 -19.44 1.09 -10.82
CA TYR A 130 -18.84 0.27 -11.88
C TYR A 130 -19.31 0.60 -13.30
N GLN A 131 -19.74 1.85 -13.53
CA GLN A 131 -19.90 2.36 -14.90
C GLN A 131 -18.55 2.27 -15.63
N THR A 132 -17.50 2.76 -14.98
CA THR A 132 -16.10 2.58 -15.36
C THR A 132 -15.41 1.69 -14.34
N ILE A 133 -14.73 0.64 -14.81
CA ILE A 133 -13.98 -0.30 -13.96
C ILE A 133 -12.48 -0.04 -14.20
N ALA A 134 -11.75 0.25 -13.13
CA ALA A 134 -10.30 0.42 -13.21
C ALA A 134 -9.63 -0.89 -13.64
N LYS A 135 -8.49 -0.79 -14.33
CA LYS A 135 -7.76 -1.94 -14.87
C LYS A 135 -7.39 -2.93 -13.76
N GLU A 136 -6.91 -2.43 -12.64
CA GLU A 136 -6.46 -3.22 -11.50
C GLU A 136 -7.65 -3.89 -10.80
N THR A 137 -8.81 -3.22 -10.71
CA THR A 137 -10.07 -3.82 -10.24
C THR A 137 -10.49 -4.98 -11.14
N ALA A 138 -10.41 -4.78 -12.45
CA ALA A 138 -10.67 -5.83 -13.43
C ALA A 138 -9.70 -7.01 -13.27
N GLY A 139 -8.42 -6.75 -13.01
CA GLY A 139 -7.42 -7.79 -12.76
C GLY A 139 -7.76 -8.65 -11.53
N ILE A 140 -8.20 -8.02 -10.42
CA ILE A 140 -8.69 -8.77 -9.24
C ILE A 140 -9.87 -9.67 -9.62
N LEU A 141 -10.84 -9.14 -10.35
CA LEU A 141 -12.03 -9.89 -10.78
C LEU A 141 -11.68 -11.06 -11.71
N LYS A 142 -10.65 -10.91 -12.53
CA LYS A 142 -10.13 -11.97 -13.40
C LYS A 142 -9.29 -13.02 -12.68
N GLY A 143 -8.90 -12.77 -11.42
CA GLY A 143 -8.00 -13.64 -10.65
C GLY A 143 -6.50 -13.38 -10.90
N GLU A 144 -6.14 -12.31 -11.63
CA GLU A 144 -4.76 -11.98 -11.99
C GLU A 144 -3.89 -11.61 -10.76
N TYR A 145 -4.52 -11.26 -9.63
CA TYR A 145 -3.88 -11.00 -8.33
C TYR A 145 -3.93 -12.19 -7.38
N GLY A 146 -4.47 -13.33 -7.82
CA GLY A 146 -4.69 -14.52 -7.01
C GLY A 146 -6.06 -14.56 -6.34
N ARG A 147 -6.20 -15.48 -5.39
CA ARG A 147 -7.48 -15.81 -4.74
C ARG A 147 -7.89 -14.76 -3.71
N THR A 148 -9.14 -14.29 -3.80
CA THR A 148 -9.75 -13.43 -2.78
C THR A 148 -10.25 -14.25 -1.57
N PRO A 149 -10.32 -13.64 -0.36
CA PRO A 149 -10.78 -14.35 0.85
C PRO A 149 -12.20 -14.90 0.74
N ALA A 150 -13.10 -14.12 0.14
CA ALA A 150 -14.47 -14.52 -0.17
C ALA A 150 -14.70 -14.46 -1.69
N PRO A 151 -15.77 -15.08 -2.22
CA PRO A 151 -16.16 -14.90 -3.61
C PRO A 151 -16.36 -13.42 -3.94
N VAL A 152 -15.87 -12.99 -5.11
CA VAL A 152 -16.16 -11.67 -5.66
C VAL A 152 -17.60 -11.60 -6.14
N ASP A 153 -18.10 -10.39 -6.41
CA ASP A 153 -19.40 -10.20 -7.02
C ASP A 153 -19.46 -10.87 -8.41
N THR A 154 -20.41 -11.80 -8.56
CA THR A 154 -20.49 -12.67 -9.74
C THR A 154 -20.91 -11.92 -10.99
N ALA A 155 -21.79 -10.91 -10.87
CA ALA A 155 -22.24 -10.11 -11.99
C ALA A 155 -21.11 -9.21 -12.51
N LEU A 156 -20.35 -8.61 -11.60
CA LEU A 156 -19.20 -7.78 -11.90
C LEU A 156 -18.06 -8.60 -12.51
N GLN A 157 -17.78 -9.79 -11.97
CA GLN A 157 -16.79 -10.71 -12.54
C GLN A 157 -17.18 -11.14 -13.95
N ALA A 158 -18.43 -11.55 -14.18
CA ALA A 158 -18.92 -11.93 -15.51
C ALA A 158 -18.79 -10.77 -16.52
N LYS A 159 -19.11 -9.54 -16.10
CA LYS A 159 -18.96 -8.32 -16.94
C LYS A 159 -17.52 -8.12 -17.39
N VAL A 160 -16.54 -8.32 -16.51
CA VAL A 160 -15.12 -8.13 -16.82
C VAL A 160 -14.54 -9.28 -17.66
N LEU A 161 -14.99 -10.50 -17.41
CA LEU A 161 -14.52 -11.69 -18.13
C LEU A 161 -15.03 -11.77 -19.57
N ASN A 162 -16.20 -11.19 -19.85
CA ASN A 162 -16.82 -11.17 -21.18
C ASN A 162 -16.86 -12.57 -21.85
N GLY A 163 -17.25 -13.59 -21.08
CA GLY A 163 -17.34 -14.98 -21.53
C GLY A 163 -16.09 -15.84 -21.29
N ALA A 164 -14.97 -15.27 -20.85
CA ALA A 164 -13.80 -16.04 -20.40
C ALA A 164 -14.04 -16.65 -19.00
N ALA A 165 -13.22 -17.65 -18.64
CA ALA A 165 -13.15 -18.16 -17.26
C ALA A 165 -12.15 -17.32 -16.44
N PRO A 166 -12.40 -17.12 -15.13
CA PRO A 166 -11.41 -16.49 -14.26
C PRO A 166 -10.19 -17.41 -14.06
N MET A 167 -9.03 -16.80 -13.86
CA MET A 167 -7.82 -17.48 -13.39
C MET A 167 -8.04 -17.99 -11.97
N THR A 168 -7.66 -19.25 -11.72
CA THR A 168 -7.86 -19.92 -10.42
C THR A 168 -6.59 -20.56 -9.85
N ASP A 169 -5.51 -20.60 -10.63
CA ASP A 169 -4.18 -21.05 -10.23
C ASP A 169 -3.29 -19.84 -9.84
N ARG A 170 -1.99 -20.08 -9.62
CA ARG A 170 -1.05 -19.04 -9.19
C ARG A 170 -0.66 -18.18 -10.40
N PRO A 171 -0.90 -16.85 -10.41
CA PRO A 171 -0.63 -16.01 -11.60
C PRO A 171 0.79 -16.10 -12.15
N ALA A 172 1.78 -16.26 -11.25
CA ALA A 172 3.18 -16.39 -11.63
C ALA A 172 3.54 -17.72 -12.34
N ASP A 173 2.63 -18.69 -12.43
CA ASP A 173 2.82 -19.90 -13.27
C ASP A 173 2.71 -19.57 -14.77
N HIS A 174 2.14 -18.41 -15.11
CA HIS A 174 1.95 -17.95 -16.49
C HIS A 174 3.01 -16.92 -16.92
N LEU A 175 3.99 -16.62 -16.07
CA LEU A 175 5.08 -15.69 -16.39
C LEU A 175 6.32 -16.46 -16.89
N PRO A 176 6.85 -16.14 -18.09
CA PRO A 176 8.10 -16.75 -18.56
C PRO A 176 9.32 -16.20 -17.80
N PRO A 177 10.45 -16.92 -17.75
CA PRO A 177 11.70 -16.39 -17.22
C PRO A 177 12.14 -15.12 -17.96
N GLU A 178 12.31 -14.01 -17.26
CA GLU A 178 12.58 -12.69 -17.87
C GLU A 178 13.99 -12.12 -17.58
N MET A 179 14.72 -12.68 -16.60
CA MET A 179 16.02 -12.14 -16.16
C MET A 179 17.03 -11.97 -17.31
N GLN A 180 17.14 -12.94 -18.22
CA GLN A 180 18.09 -12.86 -19.33
C GLN A 180 17.72 -11.73 -20.31
N GLN A 181 16.43 -11.55 -20.58
CA GLN A 181 15.93 -10.50 -21.44
C GLN A 181 16.17 -9.13 -20.80
N LEU A 182 15.74 -8.95 -19.54
CA LEU A 182 15.91 -7.71 -18.79
C LEU A 182 17.39 -7.31 -18.69
N THR A 183 18.27 -8.26 -18.40
CA THR A 183 19.72 -8.00 -18.36
C THR A 183 20.27 -7.52 -19.71
N ALA A 184 19.78 -8.06 -20.83
CA ALA A 184 20.20 -7.62 -22.16
C ALA A 184 19.71 -6.20 -22.45
N GLU A 185 18.47 -5.88 -22.09
CA GLU A 185 17.88 -4.56 -22.24
C GLU A 185 18.63 -3.51 -21.40
N VAL A 186 18.94 -3.81 -20.14
CA VAL A 186 19.72 -2.91 -19.26
C VAL A 186 21.11 -2.64 -19.83
N LYS A 187 21.80 -3.68 -20.32
CA LYS A 187 23.10 -3.52 -21.01
C LYS A 187 23.01 -2.57 -22.20
N GLN A 188 21.98 -2.75 -23.02
CA GLN A 188 21.77 -1.93 -24.21
C GLN A 188 21.49 -0.48 -23.82
N GLN A 189 20.57 -0.24 -22.88
CA GLN A 189 20.23 1.10 -22.41
C GLN A 189 21.42 1.81 -21.76
N ALA A 190 22.18 1.09 -20.93
CA ALA A 190 23.36 1.65 -20.29
C ALA A 190 24.43 2.05 -21.31
N ALA A 191 24.67 1.21 -22.34
CA ALA A 191 25.58 1.54 -23.42
C ALA A 191 25.12 2.78 -24.22
N GLN A 192 23.81 2.89 -24.52
CA GLN A 192 23.25 4.05 -25.22
C GLN A 192 23.37 5.35 -24.42
N GLN A 193 23.26 5.25 -23.09
CA GLN A 193 23.32 6.40 -22.18
C GLN A 193 24.73 6.67 -21.63
N ASN A 194 25.74 5.90 -22.06
CA ASN A 194 27.11 5.94 -21.52
C ASN A 194 27.15 5.78 -19.99
N ILE A 195 26.25 4.97 -19.43
CA ILE A 195 26.20 4.65 -18.00
C ILE A 195 27.08 3.42 -17.76
N LYS A 196 28.00 3.55 -16.79
CA LYS A 196 28.79 2.41 -16.32
C LYS A 196 27.93 1.57 -15.37
N LEU A 197 27.71 0.32 -15.74
CA LEU A 197 27.07 -0.68 -14.90
C LEU A 197 28.01 -1.15 -13.78
N ALA A 198 27.43 -1.63 -12.68
CA ALA A 198 28.14 -2.25 -11.58
C ALA A 198 28.77 -3.59 -11.99
N ASP A 199 29.72 -4.07 -11.20
CA ASP A 199 30.38 -5.36 -11.46
C ASP A 199 29.38 -6.53 -11.37
N ASN A 200 28.38 -6.41 -10.47
CA ASN A 200 27.27 -7.34 -10.37
C ASN A 200 26.06 -6.86 -11.19
N LEU A 201 26.01 -7.29 -12.45
CA LEU A 201 24.96 -6.93 -13.40
C LEU A 201 23.55 -7.34 -12.95
N ILE A 202 23.43 -8.35 -12.08
CA ILE A 202 22.13 -8.75 -11.55
C ILE A 202 21.53 -7.63 -10.70
N ASP A 203 22.35 -6.91 -9.93
CA ASP A 203 21.86 -5.81 -9.09
C ASP A 203 21.29 -4.68 -9.95
N ASP A 204 22.00 -4.29 -11.00
CA ASP A 204 21.49 -3.29 -11.95
C ASP A 204 20.23 -3.77 -12.67
N THR A 205 20.19 -5.05 -13.05
CA THR A 205 19.00 -5.64 -13.69
C THR A 205 17.80 -5.56 -12.75
N LEU A 206 17.97 -5.93 -11.49
CA LEU A 206 16.91 -5.89 -10.49
C LEU A 206 16.48 -4.44 -10.16
N ILE A 207 17.42 -3.49 -10.12
CA ILE A 207 17.11 -2.07 -9.89
C ILE A 207 16.24 -1.49 -11.02
N VAL A 208 16.46 -1.91 -12.27
CA VAL A 208 15.65 -1.42 -13.40
C VAL A 208 14.30 -2.13 -13.49
N ALA A 209 14.22 -3.39 -13.06
CA ALA A 209 13.03 -4.21 -13.18
C ALA A 209 11.97 -3.96 -12.07
N LEU A 210 12.38 -3.45 -10.90
CA LEU A 210 11.52 -3.24 -9.71
C LEU A 210 11.11 -1.78 -9.54
#